data_AF-A0A4R7RLC3-F1
#
_entry.id   AF-A0A4R7RLC3-F1
#
_cell.length_a   1.000
_cell.length_b   1.000
_cell.length_c   1.000
_cell.angle_alpha   90.00
_cell.angle_beta   90.00
_cell.angle_gamma   90.00
#
_symmetry.space_group_name_H-M   'P 1'
#
loop_
_entity.id
_entity.type
_entity.pdbx_description
1 polymer ?
#
loop_
_entity_poly.entity_id
_entity_poly.type
_entity_poly.pdbx_seq_one_letter_code
_entity_poly.pdbx_strand_id
1 'polypeptide(L)'
;MSTTPSYKPASYNSVSPYLVVTNAAATIQFLKDVFGGEELRRMPDPKRENRLMHAEVRLDDTVIMLGDCIEGGWPAVEAHVHVYVPDVDATYAKALACGATGVQEPVQKDDEDKRGGFKDAGGTTWWVGTKVD
;
A
#
# COMPACT_ATOMS: atom_id res chain seq x y z
N MET A 1 19.64 -26.96 -21.86
CA MET A 1 19.89 -26.26 -20.58
C MET A 1 18.69 -26.53 -19.69
N SER A 2 18.90 -27.14 -18.52
CA SER A 2 17.82 -27.41 -17.57
C SER A 2 17.40 -26.09 -16.94
N THR A 3 16.21 -25.58 -17.26
CA THR A 3 15.61 -24.47 -16.53
C THR A 3 15.11 -25.02 -15.20
N THR A 4 15.89 -24.87 -14.14
CA THR A 4 15.40 -25.09 -12.78
C THR A 4 14.12 -24.27 -12.62
N PRO A 5 12.99 -24.88 -12.23
CA PRO A 5 11.77 -24.12 -11.98
C PRO A 5 12.06 -23.05 -10.93
N SER A 6 11.63 -21.81 -11.19
CA SER A 6 11.74 -20.74 -10.20
C SER A 6 10.87 -21.10 -8.99
N TYR A 7 11.42 -21.01 -7.78
CA TYR A 7 10.70 -21.31 -6.53
C TYR A 7 9.62 -20.27 -6.19
N LYS A 8 9.57 -19.15 -6.95
CA LYS A 8 8.55 -18.11 -6.85
C LYS A 8 8.18 -17.54 -8.23
N PRO A 9 7.00 -16.93 -8.39
CA PRO A 9 6.65 -16.25 -9.63
C PRO A 9 7.56 -15.05 -9.90
N ALA A 10 7.81 -14.73 -11.17
CA ALA A 10 8.69 -13.63 -11.55
C ALA A 10 8.15 -12.25 -11.15
N SER A 11 6.83 -12.11 -10.99
CA SER A 11 6.15 -10.87 -10.62
C SER A 11 6.05 -10.64 -9.10
N TYR A 12 6.73 -11.46 -8.27
CA TYR A 12 6.65 -11.39 -6.82
C TYR A 12 7.99 -11.07 -6.17
N ASN A 13 7.95 -10.17 -5.19
CA ASN A 13 8.99 -10.00 -4.18
C ASN A 13 9.11 -11.27 -3.33
N SER A 14 10.30 -11.53 -2.80
CA SER A 14 10.51 -12.69 -1.91
C SER A 14 9.91 -12.49 -0.52
N VAL A 15 9.65 -11.22 -0.15
CA VAL A 15 9.07 -10.83 1.14
C VAL A 15 8.04 -9.74 0.87
N SER A 16 6.77 -10.05 1.10
CA SER A 16 5.65 -9.12 0.94
C SER A 16 5.07 -8.76 2.30
N PRO A 17 4.88 -7.47 2.63
CA PRO A 17 4.14 -7.10 3.82
C PRO A 17 2.67 -7.51 3.68
N TYR A 18 2.04 -7.83 4.80
CA TYR A 18 0.60 -8.11 4.87
C TYR A 18 -0.09 -7.05 5.73
N LEU A 19 -0.96 -6.24 5.12
CA LEU A 19 -1.71 -5.21 5.81
C LEU A 19 -3.09 -5.75 6.22
N VAL A 20 -3.40 -5.66 7.51
CA VAL A 20 -4.71 -6.01 8.05
C VAL A 20 -5.47 -4.71 8.30
N VAL A 21 -6.37 -4.38 7.38
CA VAL A 21 -7.01 -3.06 7.31
C VAL A 21 -8.49 -3.15 7.64
N THR A 22 -9.09 -2.01 7.97
CA THR A 22 -10.52 -1.92 8.28
C THR A 22 -11.42 -2.13 7.05
N ASN A 23 -10.95 -1.73 5.87
CA ASN A 23 -11.64 -1.89 4.60
C ASN A 23 -10.62 -2.13 3.46
N ALA A 24 -10.41 -3.39 3.11
CA ALA A 24 -9.40 -3.75 2.11
C ALA A 24 -9.75 -3.24 0.70
N ALA A 25 -11.03 -3.23 0.32
CA ALA A 25 -11.45 -2.72 -0.99
C ALA A 25 -11.15 -1.22 -1.14
N ALA A 26 -11.40 -0.43 -0.09
CA ALA A 26 -11.08 1.00 -0.07
C ALA A 26 -9.57 1.24 -0.10
N THR A 27 -8.77 0.49 0.66
CA THR A 27 -7.31 0.56 0.60
C THR A 27 -6.79 0.20 -0.79
N ILE A 28 -7.29 -0.85 -1.45
CA ILE A 28 -6.89 -1.20 -2.83
C ILE A 28 -7.19 -0.05 -3.80
N GLN A 29 -8.39 0.54 -3.71
CA GLN A 29 -8.74 1.66 -4.58
C GLN A 29 -7.84 2.87 -4.32
N PHE A 30 -7.51 3.16 -3.06
CA PHE A 30 -6.54 4.18 -2.69
C PHE A 30 -5.15 3.90 -3.29
N LEU A 31 -4.67 2.65 -3.23
CA LEU A 31 -3.39 2.26 -3.82
C LEU A 31 -3.34 2.47 -5.34
N LYS A 32 -4.45 2.15 -6.03
CA LYS A 32 -4.59 2.38 -7.47
C LYS A 32 -4.60 3.87 -7.79
N ASP A 33 -5.41 4.63 -7.06
CA ASP A 33 -5.60 6.04 -7.35
C ASP A 33 -4.37 6.86 -6.99
N VAL A 34 -3.77 6.65 -5.82
CA VAL A 34 -2.65 7.48 -5.34
C VAL A 34 -1.32 7.02 -5.93
N PHE A 35 -1.04 5.72 -5.91
CA PHE A 35 0.26 5.17 -6.29
C PHE A 35 0.29 4.51 -7.67
N GLY A 36 -0.85 4.47 -8.38
CA GLY A 36 -0.92 3.76 -9.67
C GLY A 36 -0.80 2.24 -9.53
N GLY A 37 -1.14 1.70 -8.34
CA GLY A 37 -1.00 0.28 -8.06
C GLY A 37 -1.80 -0.63 -8.99
N GLU A 38 -1.26 -1.80 -9.27
CA GLU A 38 -1.90 -2.84 -10.08
C GLU A 38 -2.45 -3.95 -9.19
N GLU A 39 -3.76 -4.17 -9.24
CA GLU A 39 -4.38 -5.28 -8.52
C GLU A 39 -4.05 -6.61 -9.22
N LEU A 40 -3.30 -7.47 -8.53
CA LEU A 40 -2.89 -8.77 -9.06
C LEU A 40 -3.87 -9.88 -8.70
N ARG A 41 -4.47 -9.77 -7.51
CA ARG A 41 -5.36 -10.81 -6.97
C ARG A 41 -6.38 -10.22 -6.03
N ARG A 42 -7.59 -10.77 -6.07
CA ARG A 42 -8.68 -10.45 -5.15
C ARG A 42 -9.45 -11.71 -4.77
N MET A 43 -9.61 -11.93 -3.47
CA MET A 43 -10.36 -13.05 -2.89
C MET A 43 -11.43 -12.49 -1.95
N PRO A 44 -12.69 -12.39 -2.42
CA PRO A 44 -13.81 -12.00 -1.59
C PRO A 44 -13.99 -12.94 -0.40
N ASP A 45 -14.44 -12.40 0.73
CA ASP A 45 -14.86 -13.20 1.87
C ASP A 45 -16.23 -13.83 1.57
N PRO A 46 -16.36 -15.16 1.56
CA PRO A 46 -17.62 -15.82 1.22
C PRO A 46 -18.70 -15.66 2.31
N LYS A 47 -18.34 -15.21 3.52
CA LYS A 47 -19.24 -15.08 4.67
C LYS A 47 -19.62 -13.64 4.99
N ARG A 48 -18.88 -12.65 4.48
CA ARG A 48 -19.08 -11.23 4.79
C ARG A 48 -19.14 -10.44 3.50
N GLU A 49 -20.30 -9.85 3.25
CA GLU A 49 -20.53 -9.03 2.06
C GLU A 49 -19.56 -7.84 2.01
N ASN A 50 -19.03 -7.55 0.81
CA ASN A 50 -18.10 -6.45 0.56
C ASN A 50 -16.80 -6.48 1.39
N ARG A 51 -16.41 -7.64 1.92
CA ARG A 51 -15.11 -7.84 2.59
C ARG A 51 -14.21 -8.75 1.76
N LEU A 52 -12.90 -8.61 1.93
CA LEU A 52 -11.88 -9.42 1.28
C LEU A 52 -11.14 -10.25 2.32
N MET A 53 -11.08 -11.56 2.10
CA MET A 53 -10.20 -12.43 2.88
C MET A 53 -8.74 -12.17 2.54
N HIS A 54 -8.45 -11.87 1.26
CA HIS A 54 -7.11 -11.62 0.78
C HIS A 54 -7.13 -10.84 -0.55
N ALA A 55 -6.14 -10.00 -0.76
CA ALA A 55 -5.86 -9.33 -2.02
C ALA A 55 -4.36 -9.01 -2.12
N GLU A 56 -3.94 -8.69 -3.33
CA GLU A 56 -2.56 -8.38 -3.67
C GLU A 56 -2.53 -7.19 -4.62
N VAL A 57 -1.74 -6.17 -4.30
CA VAL A 57 -1.53 -4.99 -5.13
C VAL A 57 -0.04 -4.78 -5.34
N ARG A 58 0.37 -4.68 -6.59
CA ARG A 58 1.75 -4.35 -6.97
C ARG A 58 1.93 -2.84 -7.06
N LEU A 59 2.92 -2.32 -6.36
CA LEU A 59 3.42 -0.96 -6.46
C LEU A 59 4.84 -1.06 -7.01
N ASP A 60 5.04 -0.63 -8.25
CA ASP A 60 6.31 -0.75 -8.97
C ASP A 60 6.90 -2.18 -8.90
N ASP A 61 7.93 -2.40 -8.10
CA ASP A 61 8.64 -3.68 -7.94
C ASP A 61 8.14 -4.56 -6.77
N THR A 62 7.20 -4.06 -5.97
CA THR A 62 6.82 -4.64 -4.68
C THR A 62 5.35 -5.04 -4.66
N VAL A 63 5.05 -6.27 -4.24
CA VAL A 63 3.67 -6.70 -3.94
C VAL A 63 3.38 -6.45 -2.46
N ILE A 64 2.31 -5.69 -2.22
CA ILE A 64 1.66 -5.54 -0.92
C ILE A 64 0.49 -6.52 -0.87
N MET A 65 0.48 -7.37 0.15
CA MET A 65 -0.66 -8.24 0.45
C MET A 65 -1.56 -7.54 1.47
N LEU A 66 -2.87 -7.71 1.36
CA LEU A 66 -3.80 -7.12 2.33
C LEU A 66 -5.10 -7.91 2.46
N GLY A 67 -5.75 -7.73 3.60
CA GLY A 67 -7.06 -8.32 3.88
C GLY A 67 -7.83 -7.53 4.92
N ASP A 68 -9.13 -7.76 4.96
CA ASP A 68 -10.00 -7.15 5.94
C ASP A 68 -9.79 -7.76 7.33
N CYS A 69 -9.76 -6.91 8.35
CA CYS A 69 -9.82 -7.33 9.73
C CYS A 69 -11.08 -8.16 10.04
N ILE A 70 -10.99 -9.01 11.05
CA ILE A 70 -12.06 -9.86 11.58
C ILE A 70 -12.25 -9.48 13.05
N GLU A 71 -13.41 -8.92 13.39
CA GLU A 71 -13.75 -8.62 14.78
C GLU A 71 -13.65 -9.88 15.65
N GLY A 72 -12.95 -9.76 16.79
CA GLY A 72 -12.74 -10.85 17.74
C GLY A 72 -11.76 -11.96 17.30
N GLY A 73 -11.19 -11.90 16.09
CA GLY A 73 -10.28 -12.94 15.59
C GLY A 73 -8.99 -12.40 14.96
N TRP A 74 -9.06 -11.30 14.22
CA TRP A 74 -7.91 -10.71 13.53
C TRP A 74 -8.08 -9.18 13.41
N PRO A 75 -7.69 -8.40 14.44
CA PRO A 75 -7.96 -6.96 14.46
C PRO A 75 -7.16 -6.23 13.37
N ALA A 76 -7.67 -5.07 12.95
CA ALA A 76 -6.89 -4.16 12.12
C ALA A 76 -5.66 -3.68 12.92
N VAL A 77 -4.52 -3.57 12.25
CA VAL A 77 -3.25 -3.17 12.87
C VAL A 77 -2.72 -1.96 12.12
N GLU A 78 -2.41 -0.89 12.86
CA GLU A 78 -1.74 0.27 12.28
C GLU A 78 -0.37 -0.14 11.73
N ALA A 79 -0.12 0.22 10.48
CA ALA A 79 1.12 -0.07 9.78
C ALA A 79 1.73 1.23 9.25
N HIS A 80 3.05 1.24 9.16
CA HIS A 80 3.80 2.29 8.48
C HIS A 80 4.52 1.69 7.27
N VAL A 81 4.30 2.26 6.09
CA VAL A 81 4.90 1.78 4.84
C VAL A 81 5.60 2.95 4.17
N HIS A 82 6.87 2.77 3.82
CA HIS A 82 7.61 3.74 3.01
C HIS A 82 7.49 3.41 1.52
N VAL A 83 7.26 4.42 0.70
CA VAL A 83 7.15 4.31 -0.76
C VAL A 83 7.93 5.44 -1.41
N TYR A 84 8.86 5.12 -2.29
CA TYR A 84 9.45 6.13 -3.17
C TYR A 84 8.46 6.46 -4.28
N VAL A 85 8.29 7.75 -4.57
CA VAL A 85 7.39 8.24 -5.60
C VAL A 85 8.11 9.25 -6.50
N PRO A 86 7.69 9.39 -7.77
CA PRO A 86 8.33 10.35 -8.68
C PRO A 86 8.21 11.81 -8.23
N ASP A 87 7.13 12.15 -7.51
CA ASP A 87 6.88 13.49 -6.98
C ASP A 87 6.09 13.40 -5.67
N VAL A 88 6.76 13.75 -4.57
CA VAL A 88 6.21 13.70 -3.22
C VAL A 88 5.09 14.73 -2.99
N ASP A 89 5.19 15.92 -3.58
CA ASP A 89 4.17 16.98 -3.43
C ASP A 89 2.88 16.60 -4.16
N ALA A 90 3.02 16.16 -5.41
CA ALA A 90 1.89 15.71 -6.22
C ALA A 90 1.20 14.49 -5.60
N THR A 91 1.99 13.53 -5.11
CA THR A 91 1.45 12.33 -4.43
C THR A 91 0.71 12.71 -3.16
N TYR A 92 1.29 13.59 -2.34
CA TYR A 92 0.67 14.04 -1.10
C TYR A 92 -0.66 14.77 -1.36
N ALA A 93 -0.68 15.72 -2.31
CA ALA A 93 -1.89 16.43 -2.69
C ALA A 93 -2.98 15.47 -3.21
N LYS A 94 -2.59 14.49 -4.03
CA LYS A 94 -3.50 13.46 -4.55
C LYS A 94 -4.07 12.58 -3.43
N ALA A 95 -3.24 12.17 -2.47
CA ALA A 95 -3.68 11.39 -1.32
C ALA A 95 -4.75 12.13 -0.50
N LEU A 96 -4.56 13.42 -0.24
CA LEU A 96 -5.54 14.25 0.46
C LEU A 96 -6.86 14.37 -0.35
N ALA A 97 -6.76 14.56 -1.66
CA ALA A 97 -7.94 14.58 -2.54
C ALA A 97 -8.71 13.25 -2.54
N CYS A 98 -8.02 12.13 -2.32
CA CYS A 98 -8.59 10.80 -2.14
C CYS A 98 -9.06 10.51 -0.70
N GLY A 99 -9.10 11.52 0.17
CA GLY A 99 -9.63 11.40 1.53
C GLY A 99 -8.64 10.90 2.58
N ALA A 100 -7.34 10.84 2.28
CA ALA A 100 -6.33 10.60 3.30
C ALA A 100 -6.25 11.76 4.30
N THR A 101 -5.80 11.45 5.52
CA THR A 101 -5.45 12.46 6.52
C THR A 101 -3.96 12.75 6.46
N GLY A 102 -3.59 14.02 6.29
CA GLY A 102 -2.19 14.45 6.34
C GLY A 102 -1.57 14.16 7.71
N VAL A 103 -0.38 13.54 7.71
CA VAL A 103 0.43 13.28 8.92
C VAL A 103 1.61 14.25 8.96
N GLN A 104 2.28 14.45 7.83
CA GLN A 104 3.37 15.40 7.67
C GLN A 104 3.37 15.94 6.23
N GLU A 105 3.28 17.26 6.07
CA GLU A 105 3.44 17.90 4.77
C GLU A 105 4.83 17.63 4.17
N PRO A 106 4.94 17.48 2.84
CA PRO A 106 6.23 17.24 2.19
C PRO A 106 7.23 18.35 2.49
N VAL A 107 8.36 17.98 3.07
CA VAL A 107 9.43 18.92 3.45
C VAL A 107 10.78 18.30 3.16
N GLN A 108 11.67 19.10 2.58
CA GLN A 108 13.09 18.76 2.45
C GLN A 108 13.80 19.40 3.64
N LYS A 109 14.51 18.58 4.41
CA LYS A 109 15.39 19.03 5.50
C LYS A 109 16.84 18.87 5.03
N ASP A 110 17.77 18.63 5.94
CA ASP A 110 19.17 18.32 5.62
C ASP A 110 19.35 16.86 5.11
N ASP A 111 18.33 16.29 4.45
CA ASP A 111 18.31 14.93 3.88
C ASP A 111 18.32 15.01 2.34
N GLU A 112 18.82 13.96 1.68
CA GLU A 112 18.82 13.82 0.21
C GLU A 112 17.40 13.68 -0.35
N ASP A 113 16.44 13.26 0.48
CA ASP A 113 15.04 13.09 0.10
C ASP A 113 14.16 14.22 0.66
N LYS A 114 13.23 14.67 -0.18
CA LYS A 114 12.02 15.37 0.28
C LYS A 114 11.00 14.32 0.70
N ARG A 115 10.48 14.44 1.93
CA ARG A 115 9.59 13.44 2.53
C ARG A 115 8.30 14.02 3.09
N GLY A 116 7.22 13.27 3.01
CA GLY A 116 5.93 13.55 3.64
C GLY A 116 5.24 12.27 4.09
N GLY A 117 4.07 12.40 4.71
CA GLY A 117 3.30 11.25 5.13
C GLY A 117 1.81 11.51 5.32
N PHE A 118 0.98 10.52 5.02
CA PHE A 118 -0.47 10.57 5.15
C PHE A 118 -1.04 9.21 5.55
N LYS A 119 -2.18 9.21 6.23
CA LYS A 119 -2.89 8.00 6.64
C LYS A 119 -4.13 7.77 5.79
N ASP A 120 -4.26 6.56 5.24
CA ASP A 120 -5.44 6.18 4.46
C ASP A 120 -6.63 5.76 5.34
N ALA A 121 -7.79 5.51 4.71
CA ALA A 121 -8.99 5.06 5.40
C ALA A 121 -8.88 3.65 6.00
N GLY A 122 -7.95 2.83 5.52
CA GLY A 122 -7.66 1.49 6.03
C GLY A 122 -6.85 1.49 7.33
N GLY A 123 -6.28 2.65 7.70
CA GLY A 123 -5.47 2.85 8.90
C GLY A 123 -3.96 2.74 8.66
N THR A 124 -3.52 2.61 7.41
CA THR A 124 -2.08 2.55 7.08
C THR A 124 -1.53 3.95 6.91
N THR A 125 -0.42 4.23 7.57
CA THR A 125 0.36 5.46 7.38
C THR A 125 1.40 5.23 6.28
N TRP A 126 1.26 5.95 5.19
CA TRP A 126 2.15 5.93 4.04
C TRP A 126 3.17 7.07 4.17
N TRP A 127 4.44 6.73 4.25
CA TRP A 127 5.56 7.65 4.19
C TRP A 127 6.08 7.70 2.77
N VAL A 128 6.10 8.88 2.17
CA VAL A 128 6.48 9.06 0.77
C VAL A 128 7.75 9.88 0.68
N GLY A 129 8.64 9.48 -0.24
CA GLY A 129 9.90 10.16 -0.48
C GLY A 129 10.18 10.31 -1.97
N THR A 130 10.81 11.43 -2.32
CA THR A 130 11.43 11.64 -3.63
C THR A 130 12.84 12.17 -3.39
N LYS A 131 13.83 11.53 -4.01
CA LYS A 131 15.20 12.06 -3.98
C LYS A 131 15.24 13.40 -4.72
N VAL A 132 15.85 14.40 -4.11
CA VAL A 132 15.98 15.75 -4.67
C VAL A 132 17.46 16.00 -4.97
N ASP A 133 17.75 16.34 -6.23
CA ASP A 133 19.08 16.73 -6.69
C ASP A 133 19.32 18.23 -6.51
#